data_AF-A0A7V0S1Z5-F1
#
_entry.id   AF-A0A7V0S1Z5-F1
#
_cell.length_a   1.000
_cell.length_b   1.000
_cell.length_c   1.000
_cell.angle_alpha   90.00
_cell.angle_beta   90.00
_cell.angle_gamma   90.00
#
_symmetry.space_group_name_H-M   'P 1'
#
loop_
_entity.id
_entity.type
_entity.pdbx_description
1 polymer ?
#
loop_
_entity_poly.entity_id
_entity_poly.type
_entity_poly.pdbx_seq_one_letter_code
_entity_poly.pdbx_strand_id
1 'polypeptide(L)'
;MLTEILLLNPVYVTIFWFFALIANNAKTHKPKIFLAWFMVTASVLYLSHFFYFTQNYTAYVYLDSIYTLAYLLVYPMYHVYVRLLTVDSSFSVKSHGRYFIAPLLIFVAVLLGYLIMGYEDSLAFIVDILVSGNKAKGIH
;
A
#
# COMPACT_ATOMS: atom_id res chain seq x y z
N MET A 1 18.14 -8.77 13.41
CA MET A 1 17.85 -10.16 12.97
C MET A 1 16.46 -10.66 13.37
N LEU A 2 16.14 -10.96 14.64
CA LEU A 2 14.80 -11.47 15.00
C LEU A 2 13.68 -10.47 14.64
N THR A 3 13.87 -9.19 14.97
CA THR A 3 12.91 -8.12 14.65
C THR A 3 12.67 -7.99 13.14
N GLU A 4 13.72 -8.02 12.32
CA GLU A 4 13.61 -7.96 10.86
C GLU A 4 12.83 -9.15 10.30
N ILE A 5 13.08 -10.36 10.81
CA ILE A 5 12.36 -11.57 10.41
C ILE A 5 10.87 -11.43 10.75
N LEU A 6 10.54 -10.93 11.95
CA LEU A 6 9.16 -10.71 12.37
C LEU A 6 8.46 -9.64 11.52
N LEU A 7 9.17 -8.58 11.14
CA LEU A 7 8.65 -7.51 10.29
C LEU A 7 8.47 -7.93 8.83
N LEU A 8 9.33 -8.83 8.32
CA LEU A 8 9.23 -9.35 6.95
C LEU A 8 8.24 -10.51 6.82
N ASN A 9 7.91 -11.20 7.90
CA ASN A 9 6.92 -12.28 7.90
C ASN A 9 5.61 -11.91 7.16
N PRO A 10 4.92 -10.79 7.47
CA PRO A 10 3.70 -10.43 6.75
C PRO A 10 3.93 -10.10 5.25
N VAL A 11 5.15 -9.67 4.86
CA VAL A 11 5.53 -9.51 3.44
C VAL A 11 5.62 -10.88 2.76
N TYR A 12 6.33 -11.84 3.38
CA TYR A 12 6.49 -13.18 2.81
C TYR A 12 5.16 -13.93 2.72
N VAL A 13 4.32 -13.85 3.74
CA VAL A 13 3.01 -14.52 3.78
C VAL A 13 2.11 -13.98 2.67
N THR A 14 2.06 -12.67 2.46
CA THR A 14 1.21 -12.07 1.42
C THR A 14 1.72 -12.42 0.01
N ILE A 15 3.03 -12.37 -0.23
CA ILE A 15 3.63 -12.81 -1.50
C ILE A 15 3.37 -14.31 -1.75
N PHE A 16 3.54 -15.15 -0.73
CA PHE A 16 3.25 -16.58 -0.82
C PHE A 16 1.79 -16.81 -1.26
N TRP A 17 0.84 -16.14 -0.62
CA TRP A 17 -0.57 -16.25 -0.97
C TRP A 17 -0.89 -15.73 -2.38
N PHE A 18 -0.24 -14.66 -2.84
CA PHE A 18 -0.37 -14.22 -4.23
C PHE A 18 -0.06 -15.35 -5.23
N PHE A 19 1.11 -16.00 -5.08
CA PHE A 19 1.51 -17.09 -5.96
C PHE A 19 0.61 -18.32 -5.81
N ALA A 20 0.26 -18.71 -4.58
CA ALA A 20 -0.61 -19.85 -4.33
C ALA A 20 -2.01 -19.66 -4.95
N LEU A 21 -2.55 -18.44 -4.89
CA LEU A 21 -3.84 -18.10 -5.47
C LEU A 21 -3.82 -18.12 -7.00
N ILE A 22 -2.71 -17.71 -7.62
CA ILE A 22 -2.56 -17.73 -9.08
C ILE A 22 -2.30 -19.15 -9.61
N ALA A 23 -1.45 -19.93 -8.95
CA ALA A 23 -1.03 -21.26 -9.42
C ALA A 23 -2.19 -22.27 -9.47
N ASN A 24 -3.15 -22.18 -8.55
CA ASN A 24 -4.24 -23.13 -8.46
C ASN A 24 -5.45 -22.71 -9.34
N ASN A 25 -5.39 -23.00 -10.65
CA ASN A 25 -6.50 -22.84 -11.62
C ASN A 25 -7.27 -21.50 -11.52
N ALA A 26 -6.55 -20.39 -11.40
CA ALA A 26 -7.14 -19.08 -11.11
C ALA A 26 -8.11 -18.56 -12.19
N LYS A 27 -7.96 -19.00 -13.46
CA LYS A 27 -8.75 -18.50 -14.59
C LYS A 27 -10.27 -18.71 -14.44
N THR A 28 -10.71 -19.68 -13.65
CA THR A 28 -12.13 -20.00 -13.44
C THR A 28 -12.77 -19.22 -12.29
N HIS A 29 -11.99 -18.75 -11.31
CA HIS A 29 -12.50 -18.12 -10.09
C HIS A 29 -12.09 -16.65 -9.98
N LYS A 30 -12.90 -15.75 -10.55
CA LYS A 30 -12.64 -14.30 -10.59
C LYS A 30 -12.41 -13.65 -9.21
N PRO A 31 -13.13 -14.00 -8.12
CA PRO A 31 -12.85 -13.45 -6.79
C PRO A 31 -11.47 -13.84 -6.27
N LYS A 32 -10.98 -15.03 -6.64
CA LYS A 32 -9.67 -15.54 -6.25
C LYS A 32 -8.53 -14.73 -6.87
N ILE A 33 -8.64 -14.40 -8.16
CA ILE A 33 -7.66 -13.54 -8.84
C ILE A 33 -7.65 -12.15 -8.20
N PHE A 34 -8.83 -11.60 -7.89
CA PHE A 34 -8.91 -10.30 -7.22
C PHE A 34 -8.22 -10.34 -5.84
N LEU A 35 -8.45 -11.40 -5.06
CA LEU A 35 -7.77 -11.60 -3.79
C LEU A 35 -6.25 -11.72 -3.95
N ALA A 36 -5.75 -12.36 -5.01
CA ALA A 36 -4.32 -12.42 -5.29
C ALA A 36 -3.74 -11.00 -5.43
N TRP A 37 -4.36 -10.14 -6.25
CA TRP A 37 -3.93 -8.74 -6.36
C TRP A 37 -4.02 -7.97 -5.05
N PHE A 38 -5.03 -8.27 -4.23
CA PHE A 38 -5.11 -7.69 -2.89
C PHE A 38 -3.92 -8.10 -2.00
N MET A 39 -3.41 -9.34 -2.13
CA MET A 39 -2.20 -9.76 -1.44
C MET A 39 -0.96 -8.96 -1.89
N VAL A 40 -0.86 -8.56 -3.15
CA VAL A 40 0.23 -7.68 -3.61
C VAL A 40 0.15 -6.31 -2.93
N THR A 41 -1.04 -5.72 -2.87
CA THR A 41 -1.26 -4.45 -2.15
C THR A 41 -0.88 -4.56 -0.68
N ALA A 42 -1.28 -5.65 -0.01
CA ALA A 42 -0.89 -5.92 1.37
C ALA A 42 0.63 -6.09 1.53
N SER A 43 1.29 -6.78 0.59
CA SER A 43 2.75 -6.94 0.60
C SER A 43 3.47 -5.59 0.50
N VAL A 44 3.00 -4.68 -0.35
CA VAL A 44 3.56 -3.33 -0.46
C VAL A 44 3.40 -2.56 0.84
N LEU A 45 2.21 -2.62 1.45
CA LEU A 45 1.94 -2.00 2.74
C LEU A 45 2.88 -2.52 3.84
N TYR A 46 3.10 -3.84 3.93
CA TYR A 46 4.01 -4.41 4.93
C TYR A 46 5.48 -4.14 4.63
N LEU A 47 5.86 -4.04 3.35
CA LEU A 47 7.20 -3.67 2.96
C LEU A 47 7.53 -2.23 3.38
N SER A 48 6.57 -1.31 3.23
CA SER A 48 6.72 0.05 3.74
C SER A 48 6.86 0.09 5.27
N HIS A 49 6.07 -0.70 6.00
CA HIS A 49 6.24 -0.84 7.46
C HIS A 49 7.61 -1.37 7.83
N PHE A 50 8.16 -2.33 7.09
CA PHE A 50 9.51 -2.85 7.33
C PHE A 50 10.55 -1.72 7.25
N PHE A 51 10.55 -0.92 6.18
CA PHE A 51 11.50 0.18 6.04
C PHE A 51 11.30 1.28 7.08
N TYR A 52 10.05 1.56 7.46
CA TYR A 52 9.73 2.50 8.54
C TYR A 52 10.30 2.04 9.89
N PHE A 53 9.97 0.83 10.32
CA PHE A 53 10.37 0.32 11.64
C PHE A 53 11.85 -0.03 11.75
N THR A 54 12.52 -0.32 10.63
CA THR A 54 13.99 -0.46 10.57
C THR A 54 14.72 0.87 10.44
N GLN A 55 14.00 2.00 10.45
CA GLN A 55 14.53 3.36 10.35
C GLN A 55 15.32 3.62 9.06
N ASN A 56 15.05 2.84 8.01
CA ASN A 56 15.68 3.02 6.71
C ASN A 56 14.90 4.06 5.90
N TYR A 57 15.01 5.32 6.33
CA TYR A 57 14.22 6.42 5.78
C TYR A 57 14.61 6.82 4.36
N THR A 58 15.85 6.52 3.94
CA THR A 58 16.33 6.75 2.57
C THR A 58 15.61 5.85 1.57
N ALA A 59 15.22 4.63 1.96
CA ALA A 59 14.33 3.79 1.17
C ALA A 59 12.86 4.19 1.35
N TYR A 60 12.46 4.51 2.59
CA TYR A 60 11.07 4.83 2.93
C TYR A 60 10.54 6.09 2.21
N VAL A 61 11.38 7.08 1.93
CA VAL A 61 10.96 8.32 1.24
C VAL A 61 10.34 8.08 -0.13
N TYR A 62 10.82 7.07 -0.87
CA TYR A 62 10.22 6.67 -2.14
C TYR A 62 8.94 5.85 -1.95
N LEU A 63 8.81 5.20 -0.79
CA LEU A 63 7.70 4.32 -0.47
C LEU A 63 6.55 5.01 0.25
N ASP A 64 6.70 6.20 0.83
CA ASP A 64 5.64 6.82 1.64
C ASP A 64 4.38 7.16 0.81
N SER A 65 4.57 7.69 -0.40
CA SER A 65 3.45 7.92 -1.34
C SER A 65 2.78 6.59 -1.73
N ILE A 66 3.58 5.57 -2.05
CA ILE A 66 3.10 4.22 -2.42
C ILE A 66 2.40 3.55 -1.23
N TYR A 67 2.91 3.75 -0.02
CA TYR A 67 2.35 3.30 1.25
C TYR A 67 0.98 3.93 1.47
N THR A 68 0.86 5.23 1.26
CA THR A 68 -0.41 5.96 1.36
C THR A 68 -1.45 5.34 0.42
N LEU A 69 -1.07 5.03 -0.82
CA LEU A 69 -1.95 4.32 -1.75
C LEU A 69 -2.33 2.93 -1.21
N ALA A 70 -1.35 2.12 -0.83
CA ALA A 70 -1.58 0.74 -0.37
C ALA A 70 -2.47 0.69 0.88
N TYR A 71 -2.23 1.58 1.84
CA TYR A 71 -3.04 1.77 3.05
C TYR A 71 -4.50 2.11 2.72
N LEU A 72 -4.71 3.08 1.83
CA LEU A 72 -6.05 3.50 1.43
C LEU A 72 -6.77 2.47 0.55
N LEU A 73 -6.03 1.65 -0.21
CA LEU A 73 -6.57 0.60 -1.06
C LEU A 73 -7.10 -0.61 -0.28
N VAL A 74 -6.62 -0.86 0.94
CA VAL A 74 -7.03 -2.02 1.74
C VAL A 74 -8.55 -2.08 1.92
N TYR A 75 -9.18 -0.94 2.25
CA TYR A 75 -10.63 -0.86 2.46
C TYR A 75 -11.46 -1.12 1.19
N PRO A 76 -11.27 -0.39 0.07
CA PRO A 76 -12.04 -0.63 -1.14
C PRO A 76 -11.76 -2.01 -1.74
N MET A 77 -10.52 -2.52 -1.66
CA MET A 77 -10.23 -3.88 -2.14
C MET A 77 -10.94 -4.93 -1.28
N TYR A 78 -10.92 -4.80 0.04
CA TYR A 78 -11.68 -5.69 0.91
C TYR A 78 -13.18 -5.66 0.59
N HIS A 79 -13.75 -4.46 0.45
CA HIS A 79 -15.17 -4.30 0.10
C HIS A 79 -15.53 -4.96 -1.25
N VAL A 80 -14.73 -4.70 -2.29
CA VAL A 80 -14.93 -5.30 -3.62
C VAL A 80 -14.80 -6.82 -3.57
N TYR A 81 -13.81 -7.34 -2.82
CA TYR A 81 -13.65 -8.78 -2.65
C TYR A 81 -14.89 -9.44 -2.03
N VAL A 82 -15.43 -8.88 -0.95
CA VAL A 82 -16.66 -9.39 -0.32
C VAL A 82 -17.84 -9.36 -1.30
N ARG A 83 -17.97 -8.30 -2.09
CA ARG A 83 -19.03 -8.23 -3.11
C ARG A 83 -18.85 -9.29 -4.21
N LEU A 84 -17.62 -9.57 -4.63
CA LEU A 84 -17.32 -10.63 -5.60
C LEU A 84 -17.63 -12.04 -5.06
N LEU A 85 -17.64 -12.23 -3.74
CA LEU A 85 -18.03 -13.50 -3.12
C LEU A 85 -19.55 -13.66 -2.98
N THR A 86 -20.32 -12.57 -2.97
CA THR A 86 -21.72 -12.58 -2.50
C THR A 86 -22.74 -12.10 -3.52
N VAL A 87 -22.40 -11.08 -4.32
CA VAL A 87 -23.36 -10.36 -5.17
C VAL A 87 -22.87 -10.29 -6.62
N ASP A 88 -21.61 -9.92 -6.84
CA ASP A 88 -21.09 -9.63 -8.16
C ASP A 88 -20.38 -10.86 -8.77
N SER A 89 -20.70 -11.20 -10.01
CA SER A 89 -20.07 -12.32 -10.71
C SER A 89 -18.63 -12.06 -11.14
N SER A 90 -18.22 -10.80 -11.25
CA SER A 90 -16.88 -10.40 -11.70
C SER A 90 -16.53 -8.95 -11.40
N PHE A 91 -15.22 -8.68 -11.30
CA PHE A 91 -14.74 -7.31 -11.23
C PHE A 91 -15.01 -6.58 -12.55
N SER A 92 -15.47 -5.34 -12.43
CA SER A 92 -15.71 -4.44 -13.56
C SER A 92 -15.42 -3.02 -13.12
N VAL A 93 -14.64 -2.29 -13.90
CA VAL A 93 -14.27 -0.89 -13.64
C VAL A 93 -15.51 -0.01 -13.56
N LYS A 94 -16.54 -0.27 -14.37
CA LYS A 94 -17.79 0.50 -14.35
C LYS A 94 -18.53 0.42 -13.01
N SER A 95 -18.54 -0.77 -12.38
CA SER A 95 -19.26 -0.99 -11.11
C SER A 95 -18.41 -0.67 -9.88
N HIS A 96 -17.11 -0.98 -9.95
CA HIS A 96 -16.24 -0.96 -8.77
C HIS A 96 -15.22 0.18 -8.77
N GLY A 97 -14.91 0.76 -9.94
CA GLY A 97 -13.86 1.76 -10.10
C GLY A 97 -14.04 2.99 -9.21
N ARG A 98 -15.30 3.38 -8.92
CA ARG A 98 -15.61 4.51 -8.05
C ARG A 98 -15.00 4.42 -6.64
N TYR A 99 -14.84 3.20 -6.11
CA TYR A 99 -14.28 3.00 -4.76
C TYR A 99 -12.77 3.31 -4.69
N PHE A 100 -12.10 3.38 -5.84
CA PHE A 100 -10.67 3.62 -5.96
C PHE A 100 -10.32 5.09 -6.22
N ILE A 101 -11.31 5.93 -6.51
CA ILE A 101 -11.09 7.34 -6.85
C ILE A 101 -10.45 8.10 -5.69
N ALA A 102 -11.02 8.01 -4.48
CA ALA A 102 -10.47 8.73 -3.33
C ALA A 102 -9.04 8.29 -2.96
N PRO A 103 -8.71 6.98 -2.86
CA PRO A 103 -7.33 6.52 -2.67
C PRO A 103 -6.36 7.06 -3.73
N LEU A 104 -6.74 7.04 -5.00
CA LEU A 104 -5.89 7.50 -6.10
C LEU A 104 -5.68 9.02 -6.09
N LEU A 105 -6.72 9.80 -5.77
CA LEU A 105 -6.60 11.26 -5.67
C LEU A 105 -5.67 11.66 -4.52
N ILE A 106 -5.82 11.03 -3.35
CA ILE A 106 -4.95 11.30 -2.20
C ILE A 106 -3.50 10.87 -2.51
N PHE A 107 -3.32 9.70 -3.13
CA PHE A 107 -2.00 9.24 -3.59
C PHE A 107 -1.32 10.26 -4.51
N VAL A 108 -2.03 10.76 -5.53
CA VAL A 108 -1.48 11.76 -6.46
C VAL A 108 -1.11 13.04 -5.73
N ALA A 109 -1.96 13.52 -4.81
CA ALA A 109 -1.66 14.72 -4.03
C ALA A 109 -0.39 14.54 -3.18
N VAL A 110 -0.24 13.40 -2.50
CA VAL A 110 0.95 13.09 -1.69
C VAL A 110 2.19 12.94 -2.56
N LEU A 111 2.10 12.18 -3.67
CA LEU A 111 3.20 12.00 -4.61
C LEU A 111 3.70 13.34 -5.16
N LEU A 112 2.78 14.22 -5.58
CA LEU A 112 3.13 15.56 -6.07
C LEU A 112 3.80 16.40 -4.98
N GLY A 113 3.35 16.29 -3.72
CA GLY A 113 4.01 16.93 -2.58
C GLY A 113 5.49 16.51 -2.47
N TYR A 114 5.75 15.21 -2.45
CA TYR A 114 7.11 14.66 -2.43
C TYR A 114 7.97 15.10 -3.63
N LEU A 115 7.39 15.12 -4.83
CA LEU A 115 8.09 15.55 -6.04
C LEU A 115 8.43 17.05 -6.02
N ILE A 116 7.54 17.88 -5.47
CA ILE A 116 7.75 19.34 -5.35
C ILE A 116 8.82 19.65 -4.29
N MET A 117 8.79 18.95 -3.16
CA MET A 117 9.77 19.12 -2.08
C MET A 117 11.18 18.67 -2.52
N GLY A 118 11.28 17.65 -3.35
CA GLY A 118 12.57 17.04 -3.68
C GLY A 118 13.08 16.15 -2.54
N TYR A 119 14.14 15.40 -2.82
CA TYR A 119 14.57 14.28 -1.96
C TYR A 119 15.02 14.72 -0.56
N GLU A 120 15.86 15.75 -0.46
CA GLU A 120 16.44 16.19 0.83
C GLU A 120 15.35 16.72 1.78
N ASP A 121 14.47 17.60 1.29
CA ASP A 121 13.38 18.15 2.09
C ASP A 121 12.33 17.08 2.45
N SER A 122 12.11 16.11 1.56
CA SER A 122 11.24 14.97 1.82
C SER A 122 11.77 14.06 2.92
N LEU A 123 13.09 13.84 2.93
CA LEU A 123 13.76 13.06 3.97
C LEU A 123 13.69 13.80 5.31
N ALA A 124 13.95 15.11 5.32
CA ALA A 124 13.81 15.95 6.50
C ALA A 124 12.37 15.93 7.05
N PHE A 125 11.37 16.01 6.18
CA PHE A 125 9.96 15.90 6.57
C PHE A 125 9.66 14.57 7.27
N ILE A 126 10.12 13.44 6.72
CA ILE A 126 9.88 12.13 7.32
C ILE A 126 10.54 12.05 8.70
N VAL A 127 11.82 12.43 8.80
CA VAL A 127 12.59 12.27 10.04
C VAL A 127 12.13 13.25 11.12
N ASP A 128 12.00 14.53 10.78
CA ASP A 128 11.77 15.58 11.76
C ASP A 128 10.28 15.72 12.12
N ILE A 129 9.39 15.61 11.13
CA ILE A 129 7.97 15.89 11.34
C ILE A 129 7.21 14.59 11.57
N LEU A 130 7.34 13.61 10.66
CA LEU A 130 6.51 12.40 10.68
C LEU A 130 6.93 11.44 11.81
N VAL A 131 8.24 11.22 11.99
CA VAL A 131 8.77 10.31 13.03
C VAL A 131 8.96 11.02 14.36
N SER A 132 9.62 12.18 14.38
CA SER A 132 9.97 12.87 15.63
C SER A 132 8.84 13.75 16.18
N GLY A 133 7.80 14.02 15.37
CA GLY A 133 6.66 14.85 15.79
C GLY A 133 7.00 16.32 15.99
N ASN A 134 8.14 16.80 15.46
CA ASN A 134 8.50 18.21 15.57
C ASN A 134 7.52 19.06 14.74
N LYS A 135 7.24 20.27 15.22
CA LYS A 135 6.45 21.23 14.45
C LYS A 135 7.25 21.66 13.22
N ALA A 136 6.58 21.73 12.07
CA ALA A 136 7.14 22.36 10.88
C ALA A 136 7.65 23.76 11.26
N LYS A 137 8.92 24.06 10.99
CA LYS A 137 9.42 25.43 11.11
C LYS A 137 8.65 26.25 10.08
N GLY A 138 7.85 27.20 10.56
CA GLY A 138 7.04 28.06 9.70
C GLY A 138 7.92 28.72 8.66
N ILE A 139 7.46 28.72 7.41
CA ILE A 139 8.03 29.54 6.34
C ILE A 139 7.81 30.99 6.79
N HIS A 140 8.89 31.65 7.22
CA HIS A 140 8.89 33.08 7.56
C HIS A 140 8.91 33.93 6.28
#